data_AF-A0A1H3S554-F1
#
_entry.id   AF-A0A1H3S554-F1
#
_cell.length_a   1.000
_cell.length_b   1.000
_cell.length_c   1.000
_cell.angle_alpha   90.00
_cell.angle_beta   90.00
_cell.angle_gamma   90.00
#
_symmetry.space_group_name_H-M   'P 1'
#
loop_
_entity.id
_entity.type
_entity.pdbx_description
1 polymer ?
#
loop_
_entity_poly.entity_id
_entity_poly.type
_entity_poly.pdbx_seq_one_letter_code
_entity_poly.pdbx_strand_id
1 'polypeptide(L)'
;MDCQIDLDLAAEAASAKIAALTMPGLQVDPLTWRDADEPWPQKFRTDRRSVSNPDSFGIRARRAEAEGSLVLFDGGWTDLMFFDPRTEVEIIDSVGWDERLDLDSYASLVDRFFGLFR
;
A
#
# COMPACT_ATOMS: atom_id res chain seq x y z
N MET A 1 5.16 -10.17 21.23
CA MET A 1 6.10 -10.17 20.07
C MET A 1 5.79 -8.87 19.34
N ASP A 2 6.20 -7.73 19.90
CA ASP A 2 5.39 -6.50 19.83
C ASP A 2 6.13 -5.33 19.20
N CYS A 3 6.39 -5.44 17.90
CA CYS A 3 6.60 -4.28 17.03
C CYS A 3 5.59 -4.40 15.88
N GLN A 4 4.42 -3.79 16.10
CA GLN A 4 3.35 -3.64 15.12
C GLN A 4 3.50 -2.22 14.55
N ILE A 5 3.71 -2.07 13.25
CA ILE A 5 3.75 -0.74 12.64
C ILE A 5 2.38 -0.09 12.83
N ASP A 6 2.35 1.20 13.17
CA ASP A 6 1.09 1.93 13.28
C ASP A 6 0.53 2.16 11.87
N LEU A 7 -0.50 1.39 11.51
CA LEU A 7 -1.12 1.45 10.19
C LEU A 7 -1.84 2.78 9.94
N ASP A 8 -2.33 3.45 10.98
CA ASP A 8 -2.97 4.75 10.84
C ASP A 8 -1.93 5.83 10.48
N LEU A 9 -0.81 5.86 11.19
CA LEU A 9 0.29 6.78 10.87
C LEU A 9 0.89 6.49 9.49
N ALA A 10 1.03 5.21 9.12
CA ALA A 10 1.52 4.83 7.80
C ALA A 10 0.54 5.25 6.68
N ALA A 11 -0.77 5.08 6.90
CA ALA A 11 -1.80 5.51 5.94
C ALA A 11 -1.88 7.04 5.80
N GLU A 12 -1.68 7.78 6.89
CA GLU A 12 -1.56 9.24 6.85
C GLU A 12 -0.34 9.68 6.04
N ALA A 13 0.82 9.06 6.27
CA ALA A 13 2.04 9.34 5.52
C ALA A 13 1.88 9.03 4.02
N ALA A 14 1.27 7.89 3.69
CA ALA A 14 0.93 7.53 2.31
C ALA A 14 -0.03 8.55 1.68
N SER A 15 -1.10 8.94 2.39
CA SER A 15 -2.08 9.90 1.91
C SER A 15 -1.47 11.27 1.63
N ALA A 16 -0.58 11.74 2.52
CA ALA A 16 0.14 13.00 2.32
C ALA A 16 1.01 12.97 1.05
N LYS A 17 1.68 11.85 0.79
CA LYS A 17 2.46 11.65 -0.45
C LYS A 17 1.55 11.63 -1.67
N ILE A 18 0.46 10.86 -1.64
CA ILE A 18 -0.52 10.79 -2.73
C ILE A 18 -1.07 12.18 -3.06
N ALA A 19 -1.41 12.98 -2.05
CA ALA A 19 -1.92 14.33 -2.24
C ALA A 19 -0.88 15.30 -2.84
N ALA A 20 0.41 15.08 -2.58
CA ALA A 20 1.50 15.88 -3.13
C ALA A 20 1.93 15.44 -4.56
N LEU A 21 1.50 14.27 -5.02
CA LEU A 21 1.88 13.75 -6.34
C LEU A 21 1.28 14.60 -7.46
N THR A 22 2.14 15.01 -8.38
CA THR A 22 1.73 15.57 -9.68
C THR A 22 2.21 14.63 -10.78
N MET A 23 1.31 13.75 -11.23
CA MET A 23 1.58 12.82 -12.32
C MET A 23 0.35 12.71 -13.24
N PRO A 24 0.32 13.39 -14.40
CA PRO A 24 -0.81 13.36 -15.30
C PRO A 24 -1.16 11.93 -15.75
N GLY A 25 -2.45 11.60 -15.68
CA GLY A 25 -2.99 10.29 -16.04
C GLY A 25 -2.83 9.20 -14.98
N LEU A 26 -2.15 9.49 -13.86
CA LEU A 26 -2.14 8.59 -12.70
C LEU A 26 -3.49 8.65 -12.00
N GLN A 27 -4.06 7.49 -11.73
CA GLN A 27 -5.26 7.32 -10.91
C GLN A 27 -4.88 6.46 -9.72
N VAL A 28 -5.16 6.96 -8.52
CA VAL A 28 -4.97 6.24 -7.25
C VAL A 28 -6.36 6.00 -6.68
N ASP A 29 -6.69 4.74 -6.42
CA ASP A 29 -7.96 4.36 -5.81
C ASP A 29 -7.95 4.76 -4.32
N PRO A 30 -9.13 4.89 -3.67
CA PRO A 30 -9.19 5.10 -2.24
C PRO A 30 -8.42 4.02 -1.48
N LEU A 31 -7.76 4.41 -0.37
CA LEU A 31 -7.08 3.44 0.49
C LEU A 31 -8.08 2.37 0.94
N THR A 32 -7.65 1.12 0.91
CA THR A 32 -8.43 -0.02 1.37
C THR A 32 -7.88 -0.52 2.70
N TRP A 33 -8.74 -1.05 3.54
CA TRP A 33 -8.42 -1.59 4.85
C TRP A 33 -9.00 -2.98 4.99
N ARG A 34 -8.29 -3.83 5.73
CA ARG A 34 -8.76 -5.15 6.13
C ARG A 34 -8.85 -5.20 7.65
N ASP A 35 -9.88 -5.90 8.14
CA ASP A 35 -10.17 -6.08 9.56
C ASP A 35 -9.87 -7.53 9.93
N ALA A 36 -8.93 -7.75 10.85
CA ALA A 36 -8.54 -9.08 11.32
C ALA A 36 -9.70 -9.83 12.00
N ASP A 37 -10.67 -9.11 12.57
CA ASP A 37 -11.78 -9.72 13.31
C ASP A 37 -12.95 -10.14 12.39
N GLU A 38 -12.96 -9.70 11.12
CA GLU A 38 -13.99 -10.09 10.15
C GLU A 38 -13.76 -11.51 9.61
N PRO A 39 -14.83 -12.31 9.42
CA PRO A 39 -14.71 -13.67 8.91
C PRO A 39 -14.28 -13.69 7.44
N TRP A 40 -13.60 -14.77 7.07
CA TRP A 40 -13.21 -15.00 5.69
C TRP A 40 -14.43 -15.30 4.78
N PRO A 41 -14.47 -14.78 3.53
CA PRO A 41 -13.53 -13.85 2.93
C PRO A 41 -13.69 -12.43 3.49
N GLN A 42 -12.59 -11.86 3.96
CA GLN A 42 -12.56 -10.52 4.52
C GLN A 42 -12.84 -9.49 3.43
N LYS A 43 -13.76 -8.57 3.72
CA LYS A 43 -14.14 -7.49 2.81
C LYS A 43 -13.20 -6.31 2.97
N PHE A 44 -12.71 -5.76 1.87
CA PHE A 44 -11.99 -4.50 1.90
C PHE A 44 -12.94 -3.33 2.20
N ARG A 45 -12.53 -2.49 3.14
CA ARG A 45 -13.25 -1.27 3.54
C ARG A 45 -12.47 -0.05 3.06
N THR A 46 -13.16 0.98 2.59
CA THR A 46 -12.54 2.28 2.29
C THR A 46 -12.74 3.29 3.42
N ASP A 47 -13.70 3.03 4.32
CA ASP A 47 -13.89 3.82 5.54
C ASP A 47 -13.12 3.19 6.70
N ARG A 48 -12.01 3.83 7.10
CA ARG A 48 -11.19 3.42 8.25
C ARG A 48 -12.00 3.28 9.55
N ARG A 49 -13.06 4.06 9.75
CA ARG A 49 -13.89 4.01 10.96
C ARG A 49 -14.74 2.75 11.06
N SER A 50 -14.91 2.04 9.95
CA SER A 50 -15.63 0.77 9.91
C SER A 50 -14.75 -0.44 10.26
N VAL A 51 -13.46 -0.23 10.53
CA VAL A 51 -12.48 -1.27 10.85
C VAL A 51 -12.10 -1.17 12.34
N SER A 52 -12.28 -2.24 13.08
CA SER A 52 -12.01 -2.31 14.52
C SER A 52 -10.58 -2.75 14.80
N ASN A 53 -10.12 -3.79 14.10
CA ASN A 53 -8.78 -4.35 14.25
C ASN A 53 -8.05 -4.36 12.89
N PRO A 54 -7.44 -3.24 12.47
CA PRO A 54 -6.79 -3.17 11.17
C PRO A 54 -5.56 -4.08 11.13
N ASP A 55 -5.54 -5.02 10.19
CA ASP A 55 -4.40 -5.92 9.98
C ASP A 55 -3.61 -5.58 8.71
N SER A 56 -4.23 -4.86 7.77
CA SER A 56 -3.53 -4.23 6.66
C SER A 56 -4.29 -3.04 6.07
N PHE A 57 -3.55 -2.21 5.33
CA PHE A 57 -4.15 -1.27 4.37
C PHE A 57 -3.43 -1.32 3.02
N GLY A 58 -4.16 -0.94 1.97
CA GLY A 58 -3.71 -1.03 0.60
C GLY A 58 -3.81 0.27 -0.18
N ILE A 59 -2.88 0.44 -1.11
CA ILE A 59 -2.86 1.46 -2.16
C ILE A 59 -2.98 0.72 -3.49
N ARG A 60 -3.88 1.16 -4.38
CA ARG A 60 -3.90 0.71 -5.78
C ARG A 60 -3.78 1.92 -6.69
N ALA A 61 -2.92 1.81 -7.69
CA ALA A 61 -2.71 2.86 -8.66
C ALA A 61 -2.61 2.31 -10.09
N ARG A 62 -2.99 3.14 -11.04
CA ARG A 62 -2.90 2.83 -12.48
C ARG A 62 -2.54 4.07 -13.28
N ARG A 63 -1.77 3.89 -14.35
CA ARG A 63 -1.47 4.93 -15.34
C ARG A 63 -1.29 4.29 -16.71
N ALA A 64 -2.10 4.72 -17.67
CA ALA A 64 -2.20 4.05 -18.98
C ALA A 64 -2.51 2.55 -18.79
N GLU A 65 -1.63 1.67 -19.25
CA GLU A 65 -1.77 0.21 -19.11
C GLU A 65 -1.03 -0.35 -17.89
N ALA A 66 -0.23 0.48 -17.20
CA ALA A 66 0.48 0.06 -16.00
C ALA A 66 -0.46 0.06 -14.80
N GLU A 67 -0.38 -0.99 -13.98
CA GLU A 67 -1.08 -1.10 -12.71
C GLU A 67 -0.14 -1.56 -11.60
N GLY A 68 -0.46 -1.17 -10.37
CA GLY A 68 0.29 -1.62 -9.21
C GLY A 68 -0.48 -1.47 -7.92
N SER A 69 -0.04 -2.21 -6.91
CA SER A 69 -0.56 -2.16 -5.56
C SER A 69 0.54 -2.28 -4.52
N LEU A 70 0.35 -1.59 -3.41
CA LEU A 70 1.10 -1.76 -2.17
C LEU A 70 0.11 -2.17 -1.07
N VAL A 71 0.42 -3.21 -0.29
CA VAL A 71 -0.39 -3.61 0.87
C VAL A 71 0.51 -3.75 2.08
N LEU A 72 0.42 -2.80 3.02
CA LEU A 72 1.17 -2.83 4.28
C LEU A 72 0.39 -3.64 5.31
N PHE A 73 1.05 -4.62 5.90
CA PHE A 73 0.51 -5.41 7.01
C PHE A 73 1.05 -4.88 8.34
N ASP A 74 0.27 -5.05 9.39
CA ASP A 74 0.57 -4.61 10.75
C ASP A 74 1.87 -5.19 11.32
N GLY A 75 2.31 -6.36 10.84
CA GLY A 75 3.60 -6.95 11.17
C GLY A 75 4.80 -6.33 10.44
N GLY A 76 4.60 -5.26 9.67
CA GLY A 76 5.67 -4.42 9.12
C GLY A 76 6.23 -4.85 7.77
N TRP A 77 5.62 -5.81 7.08
CA TRP A 77 5.96 -6.13 5.70
C TRP A 77 4.91 -5.56 4.74
N THR A 78 5.32 -5.31 3.49
CA THR A 78 4.48 -4.76 2.45
C THR A 78 4.54 -5.61 1.20
N ASP A 79 3.39 -6.10 0.74
CA ASP A 79 3.32 -6.72 -0.58
C ASP A 79 3.30 -5.62 -1.65
N LEU A 80 4.27 -5.66 -2.54
CA LEU A 80 4.40 -4.79 -3.71
C LEU A 80 4.13 -5.62 -4.96
N MET A 81 3.11 -5.20 -5.72
CA MET A 81 2.86 -5.71 -7.05
C MET A 81 2.88 -4.55 -8.05
N PHE A 82 3.52 -4.75 -9.20
CA PHE A 82 3.48 -3.80 -10.30
C PHE A 82 3.61 -4.55 -11.63
N PHE A 83 2.85 -4.10 -12.62
CA PHE A 83 2.90 -4.63 -13.97
C PHE A 83 2.75 -3.50 -14.98
N ASP A 84 3.65 -3.45 -15.98
CA ASP A 84 3.51 -2.59 -17.16
C ASP A 84 3.71 -3.43 -18.44
N PRO A 85 2.63 -3.70 -19.20
CA PRO A 85 2.72 -4.52 -20.41
C PRO A 85 3.50 -3.84 -21.54
N ARG A 86 3.69 -2.50 -21.49
CA ARG A 86 4.40 -1.76 -22.54
C ARG A 86 5.91 -1.95 -22.45
N THR A 87 6.40 -2.25 -21.25
CA THR A 87 7.82 -2.50 -20.96
C THR A 87 8.09 -3.94 -20.55
N GLU A 88 7.05 -4.78 -20.48
CA GLU A 88 7.12 -6.17 -19.98
C GLU A 88 7.75 -6.26 -18.57
N VAL A 89 7.56 -5.23 -17.75
CA VAL A 89 8.06 -5.21 -16.38
C VAL A 89 7.00 -5.78 -15.44
N GLU A 90 7.38 -6.77 -14.66
CA GLU A 90 6.60 -7.35 -13.58
C GLU A 90 7.42 -7.34 -12.29
N ILE A 91 6.82 -6.85 -11.22
CA ILE A 91 7.39 -6.86 -9.87
C ILE A 91 6.37 -7.51 -8.94
N ILE A 92 6.81 -8.53 -8.23
CA ILE A 92 6.09 -9.16 -7.12
C ILE A 92 7.11 -9.33 -6.01
N ASP A 93 6.94 -8.58 -4.92
CA ASP A 93 7.90 -8.53 -3.81
C ASP A 93 7.16 -8.39 -2.47
N SER A 94 7.74 -8.94 -1.41
CA SER A 94 7.24 -8.82 -0.03
C SER A 94 8.28 -8.04 0.77
N VAL A 95 8.28 -6.72 0.58
CA VAL A 95 9.27 -5.82 1.14
C VAL A 95 9.14 -5.79 2.66
N GLY A 96 10.25 -6.00 3.36
CA GLY A 96 10.29 -6.00 4.81
C GLY A 96 9.81 -7.30 5.48
N TRP A 97 9.71 -8.39 4.71
CA TRP A 97 9.52 -9.73 5.26
C TRP A 97 10.69 -10.16 6.18
N ASP A 98 11.93 -9.94 5.73
CA ASP A 98 13.15 -10.27 6.50
C ASP A 98 13.50 -9.17 7.52
N GLU A 99 13.34 -7.90 7.13
CA GLU A 99 13.62 -6.73 7.95
C GLU A 99 12.40 -5.79 7.93
N ARG A 100 11.58 -5.86 8.99
CA ARG A 100 10.33 -5.11 9.09
C ARG A 100 10.54 -3.62 8.86
N LEU A 101 9.66 -3.04 8.06
CA LEU A 101 9.64 -1.60 7.78
C LEU A 101 9.22 -0.82 9.02
N ASP A 102 9.92 0.27 9.28
CA ASP A 102 9.42 1.38 10.07
C ASP A 102 8.63 2.37 9.19
N LEU A 103 8.09 3.43 9.80
CA LEU A 103 7.29 4.43 9.08
C LEU A 103 8.09 5.16 7.99
N ASP A 104 9.37 5.46 8.23
CA ASP A 104 10.22 6.18 7.28
C ASP A 104 10.60 5.30 6.07
N SER A 105 10.89 4.03 6.33
CA SER A 105 11.17 3.03 5.30
C SER A 105 9.93 2.74 4.46
N TYR A 106 8.75 2.64 5.09
CA TYR A 106 7.48 2.53 4.38
C TYR A 106 7.18 3.77 3.54
N ALA A 107 7.37 4.97 4.09
CA ALA A 107 7.20 6.22 3.36
C ALA A 107 8.11 6.28 2.11
N SER A 108 9.35 5.82 2.24
CA SER A 108 10.29 5.72 1.11
C SER A 108 9.85 4.68 0.07
N LEU A 109 9.26 3.56 0.51
CA LEU A 109 8.69 2.55 -0.37
C LEU A 109 7.49 3.10 -1.17
N VAL A 110 6.65 3.92 -0.55
CA VAL A 110 5.54 4.61 -1.24
C VAL A 110 6.06 5.52 -2.36
N ASP A 111 7.13 6.29 -2.12
CA ASP A 111 7.75 7.11 -3.17
C ASP A 111 8.32 6.25 -4.30
N ARG A 112 9.02 5.15 -3.95
CA ARG A 112 9.56 4.19 -4.92
C ARG A 112 8.44 3.59 -5.78
N PHE A 113 7.33 3.19 -5.17
CA PHE A 113 6.17 2.63 -5.88
C PHE A 113 5.59 3.60 -6.89
N PHE A 114 5.35 4.86 -6.50
CA PHE A 114 4.87 5.85 -7.46
C PHE A 114 5.91 6.21 -8.53
N GLY A 115 7.20 6.04 -8.23
CA GLY A 115 8.28 6.13 -9.20
C GLY A 115 8.18 5.12 -10.35
N LEU A 116 7.57 3.95 -10.12
CA LEU A 116 7.40 2.89 -11.15
C LEU A 116 6.46 3.32 -12.28
N PHE A 117 5.56 4.27 -12.03
CA PHE A 117 4.59 4.74 -13.03
C PHE A 117 5.13 5.83 -13.96
N ARG A 118 6.41 6.24 -13.82
CA ARG A 118 7.00 7.31 -14.65
C ARG A 118 7.39 6.80 -16.03
#